data_AF-A0A919S4N2-F1
#
_entry.id   AF-A0A919S4N2-F1
#
_cell.length_a   1.000
_cell.length_b   1.000
_cell.length_c   1.000
_cell.angle_alpha   90.00
_cell.angle_beta   90.00
_cell.angle_gamma   90.00
#
_symmetry.space_group_name_H-M   'P 1'
#
loop_
_entity.id
_entity.type
_entity.pdbx_description
1 polymer ?
#
loop_
_entity_poly.entity_id
_entity_poly.type
_entity_poly.pdbx_seq_one_letter_code
_entity_poly.pdbx_strand_id
1 'polypeptide(L)'
;MMPPPPPQRPIRAGAVWAGIGFAVLGHLLLAGLLAAALWGTRSAFDQEIIGGGLLGQLVLFVAVVTAGTVLIVKGDRGIGIGLFIGWAAGLIVLPLIGFGLCVAMISAQ
;
A
#
# COMPACT_ATOMS: atom_id res chain seq x y z
N MET A 1 29.52 -5.15 -30.81
CA MET A 1 29.76 -4.50 -29.51
C MET A 1 28.44 -3.94 -29.03
N MET A 2 27.95 -4.34 -27.86
CA MET A 2 26.69 -3.83 -27.31
C MET A 2 26.96 -2.43 -26.72
N PRO A 3 26.10 -1.41 -26.96
CA PRO A 3 26.30 -0.08 -26.38
C PRO A 3 26.33 -0.17 -24.85
N PRO A 4 27.15 0.66 -24.17
CA PRO A 4 27.21 0.65 -22.71
C PRO A 4 25.83 0.98 -22.13
N PRO A 5 25.44 0.32 -21.02
CA PRO A 5 24.17 0.62 -20.40
C PRO A 5 24.11 2.09 -19.96
N PRO A 6 22.95 2.75 -20.08
CA PRO A 6 22.80 4.15 -19.70
C PRO A 6 23.17 4.35 -18.22
N PRO A 7 23.84 5.46 -17.87
CA PRO A 7 24.27 5.75 -16.51
C PRO A 7 23.07 5.78 -15.56
N GLN A 8 23.14 4.96 -14.52
CA GLN A 8 22.06 4.79 -13.56
C GLN A 8 22.10 5.94 -12.55
N ARG A 9 20.97 6.64 -12.35
CA ARG A 9 20.88 7.68 -11.32
C ARG A 9 21.02 7.05 -9.93
N PRO A 10 21.77 7.69 -9.01
CA PRO A 10 21.91 7.18 -7.65
C PRO A 10 20.58 7.17 -6.92
N ILE A 11 20.32 6.12 -6.14
CA ILE A 11 19.12 6.00 -5.32
C ILE A 11 19.22 6.99 -4.16
N ARG A 12 18.32 7.97 -4.12
CA ARG A 12 18.23 8.95 -3.04
C ARG A 12 17.22 8.47 -2.00
N ALA A 13 17.58 8.51 -0.73
CA ALA A 13 16.69 8.11 0.37
C ALA A 13 15.34 8.85 0.34
N GLY A 14 15.34 10.16 0.03
CA GLY A 14 14.11 10.94 -0.08
C GLY A 14 13.15 10.44 -1.17
N ALA A 15 13.67 9.89 -2.28
CA ALA A 15 12.84 9.30 -3.33
C ALA A 15 12.19 7.98 -2.87
N VAL A 16 12.91 7.18 -2.07
CA VAL A 16 12.36 5.96 -1.46
C VAL A 16 11.23 6.31 -0.49
N TRP A 17 11.44 7.30 0.36
CA TRP A 17 10.41 7.78 1.28
C TRP A 17 9.16 8.32 0.56
N ALA A 18 9.33 9.01 -0.56
CA ALA A 18 8.19 9.43 -1.39
C ALA A 18 7.39 8.22 -1.89
N GLY A 19 8.06 7.20 -2.42
CA GLY A 19 7.40 5.96 -2.84
C GLY A 19 6.66 5.25 -1.71
N ILE A 20 7.28 5.15 -0.52
CA ILE A 20 6.64 4.61 0.68
C ILE A 20 5.39 5.43 1.03
N GLY A 21 5.50 6.75 1.04
CA GLY A 21 4.39 7.66 1.32
C GLY A 21 3.20 7.44 0.40
N PHE A 22 3.43 7.29 -0.91
CA PHE A 22 2.35 7.00 -1.86
C PHE A 22 1.67 5.65 -1.60
N ALA A 23 2.44 4.61 -1.28
CA ALA A 23 1.87 3.30 -0.96
C ALA A 23 1.04 3.35 0.33
N VAL A 24 1.53 4.06 1.36
CA VAL A 24 0.79 4.28 2.61
C VAL A 24 -0.50 5.04 2.37
N LEU A 25 -0.48 6.10 1.56
CA LEU A 25 -1.69 6.85 1.19
C LEU A 25 -2.72 5.96 0.50
N GLY A 26 -2.29 5.07 -0.41
CA GLY A 26 -3.17 4.09 -1.05
C GLY A 26 -3.83 3.13 -0.06
N HIS A 27 -3.05 2.62 0.90
CA HIS A 27 -3.59 1.78 1.99
C HIS A 27 -4.57 2.53 2.89
N LEU A 28 -4.25 3.77 3.28
CA LEU A 28 -5.12 4.60 4.13
C LEU A 28 -6.44 4.94 3.42
N LEU A 29 -6.39 5.23 2.12
CA LEU A 29 -7.59 5.46 1.32
C LEU A 29 -8.47 4.22 1.28
N LEU A 30 -7.90 3.05 0.99
CA LEU A 30 -8.64 1.79 0.98
C LEU A 30 -9.22 1.44 2.35
N ALA A 31 -8.43 1.59 3.41
CA ALA A 31 -8.89 1.36 4.78
C ALA A 31 -10.03 2.32 5.17
N GLY A 32 -9.95 3.59 4.79
CA GLY A 32 -11.00 4.58 5.02
C GLY A 32 -12.29 4.25 4.28
N LEU A 33 -12.20 3.83 3.01
CA LEU A 33 -13.37 3.37 2.23
C LEU A 33 -14.03 2.14 2.87
N LEU A 34 -13.21 1.17 3.32
CA LEU A 34 -13.71 -0.03 3.97
C LEU A 34 -14.38 0.30 5.32
N ALA A 35 -13.78 1.18 6.12
CA ALA A 35 -14.34 1.64 7.37
C ALA A 35 -15.67 2.38 7.17
N ALA A 36 -15.77 3.21 6.13
CA ALA A 36 -17.01 3.89 5.77
C ALA A 36 -18.11 2.91 5.34
N ALA A 37 -17.76 1.87 4.57
CA ALA A 37 -18.70 0.81 4.19
C ALA A 37 -19.20 0.02 5.42
N LEU A 38 -18.30 -0.32 6.35
CA LEU A 38 -18.64 -1.02 7.60
C LEU A 38 -19.54 -0.19 8.51
N TRP A 39 -19.40 1.13 8.52
CA TRP A 39 -20.25 2.01 9.34
C TRP A 39 -21.74 1.94 8.95
N GLY A 40 -22.02 1.64 7.68
CA GLY A 40 -23.38 1.49 7.17
C GLY A 40 -23.99 0.12 7.41
N THR A 41 -23.22 -0.87 7.87
CA THR A 41 -23.68 -2.25 8.01
C THR A 41 -23.72 -2.71 9.47
N ARG A 42 -24.59 -3.70 9.75
CA ARG A 42 -24.69 -4.33 11.08
C ARG A 42 -23.81 -5.57 11.23
N SER A 43 -23.11 -5.98 10.18
CA SER A 43 -22.28 -7.19 10.15
C SER A 43 -20.88 -6.86 9.65
N ALA A 44 -19.88 -7.15 10.48
CA ALA A 44 -18.48 -7.06 10.10
C ALA A 44 -18.04 -8.19 9.14
N PHE A 45 -18.88 -9.22 8.95
CA PHE A 45 -18.61 -10.38 8.10
C PHE A 45 -19.42 -10.38 6.81
N ASP A 46 -19.86 -9.21 6.36
CA ASP A 46 -20.50 -9.07 5.07
C ASP A 46 -19.52 -9.47 3.95
N GLN A 47 -19.88 -10.49 3.17
CA GLN A 47 -19.04 -10.98 2.09
C GLN A 47 -18.81 -9.94 1.01
N GLU A 48 -19.73 -9.00 0.81
CA GLU A 48 -19.54 -7.90 -0.15
C GLU A 48 -18.45 -6.93 0.32
N ILE A 49 -18.40 -6.65 1.63
CA ILE A 49 -17.36 -5.78 2.21
C ILE A 49 -16.01 -6.47 2.18
N ILE A 50 -15.95 -7.75 2.59
CA ILE A 50 -14.71 -8.54 2.55
C ILE A 50 -14.22 -8.67 1.10
N GLY A 51 -15.11 -9.04 0.18
CA GLY A 51 -14.80 -9.17 -1.24
C GLY A 51 -14.36 -7.84 -1.87
N GLY A 52 -15.04 -6.74 -1.53
CA GLY A 52 -14.66 -5.39 -1.95
C GLY A 52 -13.30 -4.96 -1.41
N GLY A 53 -12.99 -5.27 -0.15
CA GLY A 53 -11.68 -5.01 0.44
C GLY A 53 -10.55 -5.80 -0.21
N LEU A 54 -10.77 -7.08 -0.50
CA LEU A 54 -9.82 -7.94 -1.21
C LEU A 54 -9.59 -7.45 -2.65
N LEU A 55 -10.67 -7.09 -3.36
CA LEU A 55 -10.58 -6.52 -4.71
C LEU A 55 -9.84 -5.19 -4.70
N GLY A 56 -10.13 -4.33 -3.72
CA GLY A 56 -9.41 -3.07 -3.53
C GLY A 56 -7.90 -3.28 -3.28
N GLN A 57 -7.52 -4.31 -2.51
CA GLN A 57 -6.11 -4.64 -2.35
C GLN A 57 -5.45 -5.18 -3.61
N LEU A 58 -6.17 -6.00 -4.38
CA LEU A 58 -5.69 -6.48 -5.67
C LEU A 58 -5.44 -5.31 -6.63
N VAL A 59 -6.35 -4.33 -6.69
CA VAL A 59 -6.20 -3.12 -7.49
C VAL A 59 -4.99 -2.31 -7.01
N LEU A 60 -4.84 -2.11 -5.70
CA LEU A 60 -3.69 -1.39 -5.15
C LEU A 60 -2.36 -2.10 -5.46
N PHE A 61 -2.33 -3.44 -5.35
CA PHE A 61 -1.17 -4.25 -5.72
C PHE A 61 -0.80 -4.08 -7.19
N VAL A 62 -1.77 -4.22 -8.10
CA VAL A 62 -1.53 -4.05 -9.54
C VAL A 62 -1.04 -2.63 -9.85
N ALA A 63 -1.62 -1.61 -9.21
CA ALA A 63 -1.18 -0.22 -9.38
C ALA A 63 0.25 0.00 -8.87
N VAL A 64 0.59 -0.52 -7.69
CA VAL A 64 1.94 -0.44 -7.11
C VAL A 64 2.96 -1.16 -7.98
N VAL A 65 2.66 -2.39 -8.43
CA VAL A 65 3.55 -3.17 -9.28
C VAL A 65 3.78 -2.48 -10.61
N THR A 66 2.71 -2.01 -11.25
CA THR A 66 2.79 -1.37 -12.56
C THR A 66 3.54 -0.04 -12.46
N ALA A 67 3.14 0.84 -11.54
CA ALA A 67 3.77 2.15 -11.36
C ALA A 67 5.23 2.00 -10.88
N GLY A 68 5.48 1.11 -9.92
CA GLY A 68 6.82 0.84 -9.39
C GLY A 68 7.77 0.32 -10.47
N THR A 69 7.31 -0.63 -11.28
CA THR A 69 8.10 -1.16 -12.41
C THR A 69 8.36 -0.10 -13.46
N VAL A 70 7.35 0.69 -13.85
CA VAL A 70 7.50 1.78 -14.81
C VAL A 70 8.51 2.82 -14.32
N LEU A 71 8.47 3.19 -13.05
CA LEU A 71 9.41 4.15 -12.46
C LEU A 71 10.84 3.58 -12.41
N ILE A 72 11.01 2.29 -12.11
CA ILE A 72 12.33 1.63 -12.16
C ILE A 72 12.90 1.64 -13.58
N VAL A 73 12.08 1.30 -14.58
CA VAL A 73 12.48 1.28 -15.99
C VAL A 73 12.82 2.69 -16.50
N LYS A 74 12.08 3.71 -16.06
CA LYS A 74 12.33 5.12 -16.41
C LYS A 74 13.53 5.75 -15.69
N GLY A 75 14.15 5.03 -14.74
CA GLY A 75 15.34 5.49 -14.01
C GLY A 75 15.05 6.13 -12.66
N ASP A 76 13.78 6.26 -12.26
CA ASP A 76 13.34 6.77 -10.95
C ASP A 76 13.23 5.63 -9.92
N ARG A 77 14.30 4.84 -9.82
CA ARG A 77 14.34 3.59 -9.05
C ARG A 77 13.99 3.77 -7.58
N GLY A 78 14.38 4.91 -6.99
CA GLY A 78 14.08 5.18 -5.58
C GLY A 78 12.59 5.15 -5.28
N ILE A 79 11.77 5.84 -6.10
CA ILE A 79 10.32 5.88 -5.91
C ILE A 79 9.71 4.51 -6.17
N GLY A 80 10.14 3.83 -7.24
CA GLY A 80 9.62 2.49 -7.56
C GLY A 80 9.91 1.46 -6.46
N ILE A 81 11.14 1.42 -5.95
CA ILE A 81 11.51 0.57 -4.81
C ILE A 81 10.71 0.96 -3.55
N GLY A 82 10.58 2.26 -3.29
CA GLY A 82 9.80 2.78 -2.18
C GLY A 82 8.33 2.33 -2.21
N LEU A 83 7.70 2.31 -3.38
CA LEU A 83 6.33 1.83 -3.55
C LEU A 83 6.19 0.35 -3.16
N PHE A 84 7.12 -0.51 -3.59
CA PHE A 84 7.13 -1.93 -3.21
C PHE A 84 7.32 -2.13 -1.71
N ILE A 85 8.29 -1.43 -1.12
CA ILE A 85 8.56 -1.48 0.33
C ILE A 85 7.32 -1.01 1.11
N GLY A 86 6.76 0.14 0.75
CA GLY A 86 5.61 0.71 1.43
C GLY A 86 4.36 -0.17 1.30
N TRP A 87 4.15 -0.81 0.15
CA TRP A 87 3.03 -1.72 -0.02
C TRP A 87 3.18 -2.97 0.86
N ALA A 88 4.36 -3.61 0.86
CA ALA A 88 4.64 -4.78 1.67
C ALA A 88 4.56 -4.47 3.18
N ALA A 89 5.11 -3.33 3.60
CA ALA A 89 4.99 -2.87 4.97
C ALA A 89 3.52 -2.65 5.37
N GLY A 90 2.71 -2.07 4.48
CA GLY A 90 1.29 -1.86 4.74
C GLY A 90 0.50 -3.15 4.99
N LEU A 91 0.82 -4.24 4.27
CA LEU A 91 0.18 -5.55 4.52
C LEU A 91 0.43 -6.11 5.92
N ILE A 92 1.53 -5.72 6.58
CA ILE A 92 1.87 -6.19 7.92
C ILE A 92 1.35 -5.19 8.97
N VAL A 93 1.61 -3.90 8.74
CA VAL A 93 1.36 -2.85 9.73
C VAL A 93 -0.13 -2.59 9.90
N LEU A 94 -0.94 -2.56 8.83
CA LEU A 94 -2.37 -2.25 8.96
C LEU A 94 -3.15 -3.30 9.76
N PRO A 95 -2.98 -4.62 9.53
CA PRO A 95 -3.64 -5.63 10.37
C PRO A 95 -3.23 -5.54 11.84
N LEU A 96 -1.95 -5.26 12.12
CA LEU A 96 -1.47 -5.10 13.50
C LEU A 96 -2.08 -3.88 14.19
N ILE A 97 -2.16 -2.74 13.49
CA ILE A 97 -2.82 -1.54 14.01
C ILE A 97 -4.31 -1.82 14.25
N GLY A 98 -5.00 -2.41 13.27
CA GLY A 98 -6.43 -2.76 13.39
C GLY A 98 -6.70 -3.68 14.56
N PHE A 99 -5.92 -4.76 14.70
CA PHE A 99 -6.02 -5.68 15.84
C PHE A 99 -5.75 -4.98 17.18
N GLY A 100 -4.70 -4.16 17.26
CA GLY A 100 -4.37 -3.39 18.46
C GLY A 100 -5.49 -2.44 18.87
N LEU A 101 -6.12 -1.75 17.91
CA LEU A 101 -7.28 -0.88 18.16
C LEU A 101 -8.47 -1.68 18.69
N CYS A 102 -8.77 -2.85 18.11
CA CYS A 102 -9.83 -3.72 18.62
C CYS A 102 -9.59 -4.14 20.08
N VAL A 103 -8.37 -4.58 20.40
CA VAL A 103 -8.00 -4.97 21.77
C VAL A 103 -8.12 -3.79 22.75
N ALA A 104 -7.66 -2.61 22.35
CA ALA A 104 -7.74 -1.40 23.16
C ALA A 104 -9.19 -1.00 23.45
N MET A 105 -10.08 -1.07 22.46
CA MET A 105 -11.50 -0.75 22.62
C MET A 105 -12.23 -1.72 23.54
N ILE A 106 -11.96 -3.03 23.43
CA ILE A 106 -12.55 -4.05 24.32
C ILE A 106 -12.09 -3.85 25.76
N SER A 107 -10.82 -3.51 25.96
CA SER A 107 -10.24 -3.33 27.30
C SER A 107 -10.66 -2.02 27.98
N ALA A 108 -11.29 -1.11 27.25
CA ALA A 108 -11.76 0.18 27.77
C ALA A 108 -13.24 0.16 28.20
N GLN A 109 -13.93 -0.99 28.05
CA GLN A 109 -15.29 -1.24 28.55
C GLN A 109 -15.24 -1.86 29.95
#